data_AF-F4B5U9-F1
#
_entry.id   AF-F4B5U9-F1
#
_cell.length_a   1.000
_cell.length_b   1.000
_cell.length_c   1.000
_cell.angle_alpha   90.00
_cell.angle_beta   90.00
_cell.angle_gamma   90.00
#
_symmetry.space_group_name_H-M   'P 1'
#
loop_
_entity.id
_entity.type
_entity.pdbx_description
1 polymer ?
#
loop_
_entity_poly.entity_id
_entity_poly.type
_entity_poly.pdbx_seq_one_letter_code
_entity_poly.pdbx_strand_id
1 'polypeptide(L)'
;MEEEFAKFLEDYANYLKNNKQPLIDIPLSPDDLLAEASRIRAKSRVKLKDRRIIIQLTNGEEKHWAHIEGEIIMTFDKLYRPLKVEIEIKDVMDSEKVLKNLKSEKISDIEFVTDNEFIEIYLANGEAEHWAHFEGEIVMTLNDSYTPLRLEIEIKDVMDSEKVLKNAGLIPSS
;
A
#
# COMPACT_ATOMS: atom_id res chain seq x y z
N MET A 1 18.91 -1.36 -5.40
CA MET A 1 18.50 -2.22 -6.53
C MET A 1 17.05 -1.99 -6.95
N GLU A 2 16.02 -2.30 -6.14
CA GLU A 2 14.61 -2.12 -6.55
C GLU A 2 14.24 -0.65 -6.86
N GLU A 3 14.59 0.30 -5.96
CA GLU A 3 14.32 1.73 -6.19
C GLU A 3 15.13 2.29 -7.36
N GLU A 4 16.39 1.89 -7.52
CA GLU A 4 17.24 2.32 -8.64
C GLU A 4 16.67 1.84 -9.97
N PHE A 5 16.12 0.62 -10.01
CA PHE A 5 15.48 0.07 -11.19
C PHE A 5 14.16 0.77 -11.50
N ALA A 6 13.31 1.01 -10.48
CA ALA A 6 12.07 1.78 -10.65
C ALA A 6 12.38 3.19 -11.21
N LYS A 7 13.37 3.88 -10.64
CA LYS A 7 13.82 5.19 -11.11
C LYS A 7 14.32 5.14 -12.55
N PHE A 8 15.09 4.13 -12.92
CA PHE A 8 15.54 3.95 -14.31
C PHE A 8 14.36 3.84 -15.28
N LEU A 9 13.32 3.07 -14.94
CA LEU A 9 12.13 2.92 -15.80
C LEU A 9 11.39 4.25 -15.96
N GLU A 10 11.29 5.06 -14.91
CA GLU A 10 10.69 6.39 -14.98
C GLU A 10 11.49 7.36 -15.83
N ASP A 11 12.81 7.42 -15.61
CA ASP A 11 13.71 8.26 -16.38
C ASP A 11 13.64 7.87 -17.87
N TYR A 12 13.58 6.57 -18.16
CA TYR A 12 13.45 6.06 -19.53
C TYR A 12 12.08 6.38 -20.15
N ALA A 13 10.99 6.24 -19.40
CA ALA A 13 9.66 6.62 -19.86
C ALA A 13 9.59 8.10 -20.22
N ASN A 14 10.15 8.97 -19.37
CA ASN A 14 10.22 10.41 -19.60
C ASN A 14 11.09 10.75 -20.81
N TYR A 15 12.22 10.06 -20.96
CA TYR A 15 13.05 10.20 -22.15
C TYR A 15 12.29 9.85 -23.44
N LEU A 16 11.55 8.73 -23.47
CA LEU A 16 10.76 8.31 -24.63
C LEU A 16 9.66 9.31 -24.97
N LYS A 17 8.97 9.86 -23.95
CA LYS A 17 7.95 10.90 -24.12
C LYS A 17 8.52 12.16 -24.80
N ASN A 18 9.77 12.51 -24.51
CA ASN A 18 10.42 13.72 -25.02
C ASN A 18 11.16 13.52 -26.36
N ASN A 19 11.84 12.39 -26.56
CA ASN A 19 12.77 12.19 -27.67
C ASN A 19 12.31 11.18 -28.73
N LYS A 20 11.22 10.42 -28.48
CA LYS A 20 10.54 9.46 -29.37
C LYS A 20 11.41 8.34 -30.00
N GLN A 21 12.73 8.37 -29.85
CA GLN A 21 13.63 7.35 -30.37
C GLN A 21 14.11 6.44 -29.23
N PRO A 22 13.74 5.15 -29.23
CA PRO A 22 14.17 4.22 -28.19
C PRO A 22 15.69 3.98 -28.27
N LEU A 23 16.34 4.02 -27.10
CA LEU A 23 17.76 3.68 -26.94
C LEU A 23 17.95 2.19 -26.66
N ILE A 24 16.93 1.56 -26.08
CA ILE A 24 16.89 0.16 -25.68
C ILE A 24 15.55 -0.41 -26.18
N ASP A 25 15.59 -1.61 -26.73
CA ASP A 25 14.39 -2.31 -27.19
C ASP A 25 13.64 -2.92 -26.01
N ILE A 26 12.71 -2.14 -25.45
CA ILE A 26 11.77 -2.60 -24.42
C ILE A 26 10.37 -2.54 -25.03
N PRO A 27 9.62 -3.65 -25.08
CA PRO A 27 8.31 -3.72 -25.73
C PRO A 27 7.19 -3.15 -24.83
N LEU A 28 7.43 -2.01 -24.19
CA LEU A 28 6.50 -1.34 -23.28
C LEU A 28 6.33 0.11 -23.71
N SER A 29 5.10 0.62 -23.62
CA SER A 29 4.86 2.05 -23.82
C SER A 29 5.43 2.86 -22.64
N PRO A 30 5.63 4.18 -22.79
CA PRO A 30 6.04 5.03 -21.67
C PRO A 30 5.10 4.95 -20.46
N ASP A 31 3.80 4.78 -20.68
CA ASP A 31 2.84 4.67 -19.58
C ASP A 31 2.93 3.30 -18.88
N ASP A 32 3.20 2.24 -19.64
CA ASP A 32 3.46 0.91 -19.06
C ASP A 32 4.75 0.88 -18.24
N LEU A 33 5.79 1.60 -18.67
CA LEU A 33 7.05 1.74 -17.93
C LEU A 33 6.84 2.47 -16.60
N LEU A 34 6.05 3.54 -16.58
CA LEU A 34 5.68 4.25 -15.35
C LEU A 34 4.84 3.38 -14.43
N ALA A 35 3.88 2.62 -15.00
CA ALA A 35 3.08 1.67 -14.23
C ALA A 35 3.95 0.58 -13.60
N GLU A 36 4.93 0.03 -14.33
CA GLU A 36 5.83 -0.98 -13.78
C GLU A 36 6.76 -0.41 -12.70
N ALA A 37 7.27 0.81 -12.87
CA ALA A 37 8.03 1.49 -11.82
C ALA A 37 7.20 1.67 -10.53
N SER A 38 5.94 2.11 -10.67
CA SER A 38 4.99 2.21 -9.56
C SER A 38 4.76 0.84 -8.89
N ARG A 39 4.55 -0.23 -9.66
CA ARG A 39 4.36 -1.59 -9.15
C ARG A 39 5.58 -2.13 -8.39
N ILE A 40 6.80 -1.86 -8.87
CA ILE A 40 8.04 -2.24 -8.17
C ILE A 40 8.08 -1.57 -6.80
N ARG A 41 7.76 -0.27 -6.73
CA ARG A 41 7.73 0.45 -5.45
C ARG A 41 6.65 -0.08 -4.52
N ALA A 42 5.43 -0.33 -5.00
CA ALA A 42 4.36 -0.90 -4.19
C ALA A 42 4.77 -2.23 -3.55
N LYS A 43 5.36 -3.14 -4.33
CA LYS A 43 5.87 -4.42 -3.82
C LYS A 43 6.96 -4.23 -2.76
N SER A 44 7.85 -3.26 -2.92
CA SER A 44 8.93 -3.00 -1.96
C SER A 44 8.43 -2.42 -0.62
N ARG A 45 7.24 -1.82 -0.60
CA ARG A 45 6.64 -1.15 0.57
C ARG A 45 5.86 -2.10 1.48
N VAL A 46 5.38 -3.24 0.95
CA VAL A 46 4.56 -4.20 1.70
C VAL A 46 5.37 -5.46 2.01
N LYS A 47 5.53 -5.81 3.29
CA LYS A 47 6.31 -6.97 3.72
C LYS A 47 5.72 -7.66 4.93
N LEU A 48 5.91 -8.98 5.01
CA LEU A 48 5.70 -9.74 6.25
C LEU A 48 6.91 -9.55 7.17
N LYS A 49 6.68 -9.12 8.42
CA LYS A 49 7.67 -9.05 9.48
C LYS A 49 7.03 -9.41 10.82
N ASP A 50 7.64 -10.31 11.58
CA ASP A 50 7.17 -10.69 12.93
C ASP A 50 5.67 -11.04 12.97
N ARG A 51 5.18 -11.75 11.93
CA ARG A 51 3.76 -12.13 11.72
C ARG A 51 2.79 -10.95 11.47
N ARG A 52 3.33 -9.78 11.12
CA ARG A 52 2.55 -8.60 10.75
C ARG A 52 2.81 -8.23 9.30
N ILE A 53 1.76 -7.77 8.62
CA ILE A 53 1.91 -7.10 7.32
C ILE A 53 2.31 -5.65 7.62
N ILE A 54 3.47 -5.25 7.13
CA ILE A 54 4.00 -3.91 7.27
C ILE A 54 3.87 -3.19 5.94
N ILE A 55 3.22 -2.04 5.94
CA ILE A 55 3.05 -1.17 4.76
C ILE A 55 3.74 0.16 5.03
N GLN A 56 4.85 0.41 4.35
CA GLN A 56 5.53 1.69 4.41
C GLN A 56 4.90 2.68 3.41
N LEU A 57 4.37 3.79 3.91
CA LEU A 57 3.68 4.79 3.08
C LEU A 57 4.63 5.93 2.71
N THR A 58 5.29 6.51 3.70
CA THR A 58 6.30 7.56 3.52
C THR A 58 7.35 7.50 4.63
N ASN A 59 8.46 8.21 4.46
CA ASN A 59 9.51 8.31 5.48
C ASN A 59 9.25 9.50 6.40
N GLY A 60 9.61 9.37 7.68
CA GLY A 60 9.46 10.45 8.65
C GLY A 60 9.80 10.00 10.07
N GLU A 61 9.75 10.94 11.00
CA GLU A 61 9.87 10.64 12.43
C GLU A 61 8.50 10.29 13.02
N GLU A 62 8.42 9.19 13.76
CA GLU A 62 7.20 8.72 14.41
C GLU A 62 6.90 9.55 15.67
N LYS A 63 5.72 10.16 15.74
CA LYS A 63 5.33 11.10 16.80
C LYS A 63 3.96 10.80 17.39
N HIS A 64 3.06 10.29 16.56
CA HIS A 64 1.72 9.88 16.93
C HIS A 64 1.42 8.46 16.44
N TRP A 65 0.42 7.84 17.05
CA TRP A 65 -0.09 6.55 16.62
C TRP A 65 -1.60 6.49 16.76
N ALA A 66 -2.24 5.70 15.92
CA ALA A 66 -3.64 5.31 16.03
C ALA A 66 -3.73 3.80 15.98
N HIS A 67 -4.54 3.24 16.86
CA HIS A 67 -4.82 1.81 16.96
C HIS A 67 -6.27 1.57 16.54
N ILE A 68 -6.45 0.66 15.61
CA ILE A 68 -7.72 0.36 14.97
C ILE A 68 -7.90 -1.15 14.95
N GLU A 69 -9.12 -1.62 15.20
CA GLU A 69 -9.56 -2.97 14.82
C GLU A 69 -10.51 -2.86 13.63
N GLY A 70 -10.39 -3.77 12.66
CA GLY A 70 -11.16 -3.64 11.43
C GLY A 70 -11.12 -4.84 10.49
N GLU A 71 -11.96 -4.77 9.45
CA GLU A 71 -11.90 -5.68 8.30
C GLU A 71 -11.00 -5.08 7.23
N ILE A 72 -10.17 -5.91 6.62
CA ILE A 72 -9.19 -5.50 5.62
C ILE A 72 -9.43 -6.25 4.33
N ILE A 73 -9.57 -5.51 3.23
CA ILE A 73 -9.53 -6.04 1.87
C ILE A 73 -8.24 -5.53 1.21
N MET A 74 -7.38 -6.48 0.83
CA MET A 74 -6.22 -6.19 -0.01
C MET A 74 -6.46 -6.67 -1.42
N THR A 75 -6.22 -5.83 -2.42
CA THR A 75 -6.31 -6.21 -3.84
C THR A 75 -4.92 -6.32 -4.45
N PHE A 76 -4.79 -7.24 -5.40
CA PHE A 76 -3.53 -7.57 -6.04
C PHE A 76 -3.70 -7.73 -7.55
N ASP A 77 -2.63 -7.48 -8.29
CA ASP A 77 -2.56 -7.82 -9.71
C ASP A 77 -2.32 -9.32 -9.94
N LYS A 78 -2.32 -9.75 -11.20
CA LYS A 78 -2.08 -11.14 -11.62
C LYS A 78 -0.88 -11.83 -10.95
N LEU A 79 0.16 -11.06 -10.64
CA LEU A 79 1.43 -11.54 -10.08
C LEU A 79 1.47 -11.40 -8.54
N TYR A 80 0.32 -11.22 -7.90
CA TYR A 80 0.17 -11.03 -6.46
C TYR A 80 0.89 -9.78 -5.93
N ARG A 81 1.05 -8.74 -6.76
CA ARG A 81 1.59 -7.45 -6.30
C ARG A 81 0.46 -6.60 -5.71
N PRO A 82 0.64 -6.00 -4.52
CA PRO A 82 -0.41 -5.25 -3.85
C PRO A 82 -0.71 -3.95 -4.60
N LEU A 83 -2.00 -3.67 -4.80
CA LEU A 83 -2.51 -2.49 -5.52
C LEU A 83 -3.22 -1.53 -4.59
N LYS A 84 -4.14 -2.04 -3.75
CA LYS A 84 -4.95 -1.25 -2.82
C LYS A 84 -5.11 -2.00 -1.50
N VAL A 85 -5.24 -1.24 -0.41
CA VAL A 85 -5.68 -1.72 0.89
C VAL A 85 -6.89 -0.89 1.31
N GLU A 86 -7.97 -1.58 1.64
CA GLU A 86 -9.20 -1.01 2.18
C GLU A 86 -9.36 -1.51 3.61
N ILE A 87 -9.64 -0.60 4.54
CA ILE A 87 -9.82 -0.89 5.96
C ILE A 87 -11.17 -0.33 6.37
N GLU A 88 -12.08 -1.21 6.78
CA GLU A 88 -13.29 -0.85 7.51
C GLU A 88 -12.96 -0.77 9.00
N ILE A 89 -13.12 0.40 9.61
CA ILE A 89 -12.84 0.63 11.02
C ILE A 89 -14.03 0.12 11.84
N LYS A 90 -13.82 -0.92 12.65
CA LYS A 90 -14.82 -1.41 13.61
C LYS A 90 -14.67 -0.77 14.98
N ASP A 91 -13.44 -0.56 15.43
CA ASP A 91 -13.10 0.09 16.69
C ASP A 91 -11.81 0.91 16.52
N VAL A 92 -11.67 1.98 17.30
CA VAL A 92 -10.56 2.92 17.28
C VAL A 92 -9.75 2.96 18.58
N MET A 93 -10.02 2.09 19.57
CA MET A 93 -9.18 1.82 20.75
C MET A 93 -8.46 3.07 21.32
N ASP A 94 -9.24 4.06 21.80
CA ASP A 94 -8.78 5.34 22.36
C ASP A 94 -8.05 6.30 21.39
N SER A 95 -8.12 6.05 20.09
CA SER A 95 -7.44 6.81 19.04
C SER A 95 -8.33 7.85 18.35
N GLU A 96 -9.53 8.14 18.86
CA GLU A 96 -10.51 9.04 18.24
C GLU A 96 -9.91 10.41 17.96
N LYS A 97 -9.10 10.92 18.90
CA LYS A 97 -8.49 12.25 18.79
C LYS A 97 -7.45 12.29 17.67
N VAL A 98 -6.63 11.25 17.54
CA VAL A 98 -5.59 11.16 16.51
C VAL A 98 -6.24 11.03 15.13
N LEU A 99 -7.23 10.15 15.00
CA LEU A 99 -7.96 9.94 13.74
C LEU A 99 -8.74 11.19 13.29
N LYS A 100 -9.24 12.01 14.23
CA LYS A 100 -9.86 13.30 13.90
C LYS A 100 -8.86 14.30 13.30
N ASN A 101 -7.62 14.32 13.75
CA ASN A 101 -6.59 15.28 13.28
C ASN A 101 -5.99 14.89 11.91
N LEU A 102 -6.01 13.60 11.61
CA LEU A 102 -5.63 12.99 10.34
C LEU A 102 -6.37 13.60 9.13
N LYS A 103 -7.58 14.12 9.34
CA LYS A 103 -8.50 14.69 8.33
C LYS A 103 -7.96 15.94 7.60
N SER A 104 -6.83 16.51 8.03
CA SER A 104 -6.38 17.83 7.58
C SER A 104 -5.31 17.82 6.49
N GLU A 105 -4.69 16.67 6.21
CA GLU A 105 -3.64 16.57 5.19
C GLU A 105 -4.08 15.76 3.97
N LYS A 106 -4.01 16.36 2.78
CA LYS A 106 -4.20 15.64 1.52
C LYS A 106 -2.92 14.88 1.19
N ILE A 107 -2.96 13.57 1.34
CA ILE A 107 -1.95 12.66 0.81
C ILE A 107 -2.54 12.05 -0.45
N SER A 108 -1.82 12.13 -1.57
CA SER A 108 -2.36 11.76 -2.90
C SER A 108 -2.83 10.30 -2.98
N ASP A 109 -2.32 9.45 -2.10
CA ASP A 109 -2.43 7.99 -2.20
C ASP A 109 -3.27 7.40 -1.04
N ILE A 110 -3.82 8.25 -0.15
CA ILE A 110 -4.63 7.81 0.99
C ILE A 110 -5.92 8.63 1.05
N GLU A 111 -7.05 7.92 0.99
CA GLU A 111 -8.38 8.52 1.12
C GLU A 111 -9.02 8.08 2.43
N PHE A 112 -9.43 9.06 3.23
CA PHE A 112 -10.16 8.83 4.48
C PHE A 112 -11.65 9.12 4.23
N VAL A 113 -12.45 8.07 4.08
CA VAL A 113 -13.89 8.18 3.84
C VAL A 113 -14.59 8.13 5.19
N THR A 114 -14.56 9.26 5.91
CA THR A 114 -14.96 9.30 7.32
C THR A 114 -16.47 9.26 7.56
N ASP A 115 -17.30 9.44 6.53
CA ASP A 115 -18.75 9.28 6.66
C ASP A 115 -19.17 7.80 6.71
N ASN A 116 -18.25 6.88 6.32
CA ASN A 116 -18.49 5.44 6.27
C ASN A 116 -17.47 4.62 7.10
N GLU A 117 -16.60 5.24 7.90
CA GLU A 117 -15.58 4.52 8.70
C GLU A 117 -14.56 3.73 7.86
N PHE A 118 -14.21 4.19 6.64
CA PHE A 118 -13.21 3.54 5.79
C PHE A 118 -11.91 4.33 5.61
N ILE A 119 -10.81 3.59 5.47
CA ILE A 119 -9.52 4.08 5.00
C ILE A 119 -9.16 3.32 3.72
N GLU A 120 -8.90 4.06 2.64
CA GLU A 120 -8.39 3.49 1.40
C GLU A 120 -6.96 3.94 1.16
N ILE A 121 -6.09 3.00 0.79
CA ILE A 121 -4.69 3.24 0.51
C ILE A 121 -4.38 2.66 -0.86
N TYR A 122 -3.97 3.53 -1.78
CA TYR A 122 -3.56 3.18 -3.13
C TYR A 122 -2.05 3.01 -3.17
N LEU A 123 -1.58 1.82 -3.50
CA LEU A 123 -0.14 1.49 -3.53
C LEU A 123 0.43 1.56 -4.96
N ALA A 124 -0.36 1.15 -5.95
CA ALA A 124 -0.02 1.26 -7.37
C ALA A 124 -1.29 1.20 -8.23
N ASN A 125 -1.18 1.71 -9.46
CA ASN A 125 -2.20 1.54 -10.48
C ASN A 125 -2.06 0.17 -11.16
N GLY A 126 -3.19 -0.50 -11.41
CA GLY A 126 -3.21 -1.78 -12.11
C GLY A 126 -4.61 -2.39 -12.19
N GLU A 127 -4.72 -3.48 -12.95
CA GLU A 127 -5.94 -4.30 -12.99
C GLU A 127 -5.91 -5.29 -11.82
N ALA A 128 -6.97 -5.26 -11.01
CA ALA A 128 -7.14 -6.16 -9.88
C ALA A 128 -7.59 -7.54 -10.38
N GLU A 129 -6.81 -8.57 -10.08
CA GLU A 129 -7.12 -9.97 -10.43
C GLU A 129 -7.30 -10.87 -9.21
N HIS A 130 -6.68 -10.53 -8.08
CA HIS A 130 -6.83 -11.27 -6.83
C HIS A 130 -7.18 -10.33 -5.67
N TRP A 131 -7.78 -10.89 -4.63
CA TRP A 131 -8.10 -10.17 -3.40
C TRP A 131 -7.97 -11.08 -2.18
N ALA A 132 -7.71 -10.48 -1.02
CA ALA A 132 -7.72 -11.16 0.27
C ALA A 132 -8.56 -10.37 1.28
N HIS A 133 -9.38 -11.08 2.05
CA HIS A 133 -10.24 -10.51 3.08
C HIS A 133 -9.96 -11.15 4.43
N PHE A 134 -9.69 -10.32 5.42
CA PHE A 134 -9.28 -10.75 6.75
C PHE A 134 -9.54 -9.66 7.79
N GLU A 135 -9.75 -10.09 9.02
CA GLU A 135 -9.86 -9.22 10.18
C GLU A 135 -8.46 -8.97 10.76
N GLY A 136 -8.22 -7.75 11.22
CA GLY A 136 -6.92 -7.39 11.76
C GLY A 136 -6.91 -6.25 12.76
N GLU A 137 -5.85 -6.25 13.55
CA GLU A 137 -5.48 -5.17 14.47
C GLU A 137 -4.39 -4.33 13.81
N ILE A 138 -4.65 -3.04 13.67
CA ILE A 138 -3.87 -2.11 12.86
C ILE A 138 -3.29 -1.02 13.74
N VAL A 139 -1.97 -0.88 13.70
CA VAL A 139 -1.27 0.26 14.28
C VAL A 139 -0.77 1.15 13.14
N MET A 140 -1.33 2.35 13.06
CA MET A 140 -0.90 3.40 12.15
C MET A 140 0.02 4.36 12.89
N THR A 141 1.25 4.54 12.39
CA THR A 141 2.20 5.53 12.92
C THR A 141 2.16 6.79 12.06
N LEU A 142 2.28 7.95 12.70
CA LEU A 142 2.15 9.26 12.07
C LEU A 142 3.23 10.23 12.56
N ASN A 143 3.55 11.24 11.76
CA ASN A 143 4.44 12.34 12.15
C ASN A 143 3.71 13.42 12.98
N ASP A 144 4.40 14.51 13.33
CA ASP A 144 3.85 15.64 14.10
C ASP A 144 2.66 16.34 13.41
N SER A 145 2.55 16.23 12.09
CA SER A 145 1.43 16.78 11.31
C SER A 145 0.31 15.77 11.07
N TYR A 146 0.35 14.60 11.72
CA TYR A 146 -0.60 13.50 11.52
C TYR A 146 -0.60 12.91 10.09
N THR A 147 0.50 13.04 9.33
CA THR A 147 0.70 12.28 8.09
C THR A 147 0.99 10.81 8.44
N PRO A 148 0.24 9.81 7.92
CA PRO A 148 0.57 8.40 8.08
C PRO A 148 1.92 8.05 7.46
N LEU A 149 2.76 7.35 8.23
CA LEU A 149 4.10 6.92 7.83
C LEU A 149 4.12 5.42 7.50
N ARG A 150 3.51 4.61 8.37
CA ARG A 150 3.51 3.15 8.27
C ARG A 150 2.23 2.57 8.88
N LEU A 151 1.75 1.48 8.29
CA LEU A 151 0.80 0.56 8.91
C LEU A 151 1.49 -0.73 9.33
N GLU A 152 1.11 -1.22 10.50
CA GLU A 152 1.37 -2.58 10.93
C GLU A 152 0.04 -3.28 11.14
N ILE A 153 -0.18 -4.39 10.44
CA ILE A 153 -1.43 -5.13 10.49
C ILE A 153 -1.13 -6.52 11.04
N GLU A 154 -1.68 -6.82 12.20
CA GLU A 154 -1.72 -8.15 12.77
C GLU A 154 -3.01 -8.84 12.34
N ILE A 155 -2.88 -9.92 11.57
CA ILE A 155 -4.04 -10.69 11.11
C ILE A 155 -4.62 -11.47 12.28
N LYS A 156 -5.89 -11.22 12.61
CA LYS A 156 -6.62 -11.93 13.67
C LYS A 156 -7.33 -13.15 13.10
N ASP A 157 -8.02 -12.98 11.98
CA ASP A 157 -8.70 -14.07 11.29
C ASP A 157 -8.68 -13.89 9.77
N VAL A 158 -8.47 -14.98 9.05
CA VAL A 158 -8.51 -14.98 7.58
C VAL A 158 -9.85 -15.55 7.15
N MET A 159 -10.74 -14.68 6.66
CA MET A 159 -12.09 -15.06 6.26
C MET A 159 -12.09 -15.77 4.91
N ASP A 160 -11.39 -15.19 3.92
CA ASP A 160 -11.28 -15.72 2.57
C ASP A 160 -9.87 -15.51 2.01
N SER A 161 -9.50 -16.32 1.01
CA SER A 161 -8.33 -16.07 0.18
C SER A 161 -6.97 -16.14 0.90
N GLU A 162 -6.83 -16.99 1.93
CA GLU A 162 -5.54 -17.30 2.56
C GLU A 162 -4.45 -17.65 1.52
N LYS A 163 -4.82 -18.37 0.45
CA LYS A 163 -3.92 -18.69 -0.67
C LYS A 163 -3.36 -17.46 -1.36
N VAL A 164 -4.14 -16.38 -1.47
CA VAL A 164 -3.70 -15.11 -2.07
C VAL A 164 -2.65 -14.47 -1.18
N LEU A 165 -2.88 -14.40 0.14
CA LEU A 165 -1.90 -13.87 1.09
C LEU A 165 -0.62 -14.71 1.12
N LYS A 166 -0.71 -16.05 1.04
CA LYS A 166 0.46 -16.94 0.91
C LYS A 166 1.24 -16.66 -0.38
N ASN A 167 0.57 -16.57 -1.52
CA ASN A 167 1.21 -16.29 -2.81
C ASN A 167 1.82 -14.89 -2.88
N ALA A 168 1.22 -13.91 -2.20
CA ALA A 168 1.78 -12.58 -2.02
C ALA A 168 2.95 -12.53 -1.02
N GLY A 169 3.23 -13.62 -0.30
CA GLY A 169 4.27 -13.69 0.73
C GLY A 169 3.94 -12.90 2.00
N LEU A 170 2.66 -12.65 2.25
CA LEU A 170 2.16 -11.82 3.36
C LEU A 170 1.75 -12.62 4.59
N ILE A 171 1.73 -13.95 4.48
CA ILE A 171 1.67 -14.89 5.61
C ILE A 171 2.60 -16.07 5.36
N PRO A 172 3.05 -16.79 6.42
CA PRO A 172 3.92 -17.94 6.25
C PRO A 172 3.29 -19.03 5.37
N SER A 173 4.11 -19.62 4.50
CA SER A 173 3.77 -20.88 3.85
C SER A 173 3.95 -22.01 4.86
N SER A 174 2.83 -22.61 5.28
CA SER A 174 2.76 -23.84 6.08
C SER A 174 3.43 -25.01 5.38
#